data_AF-A0A328ZS15-F1
#
_entry.id   AF-A0A328ZS15-F1
#
_cell.length_a   1.000
_cell.length_b   1.000
_cell.length_c   1.000
_cell.angle_alpha   90.00
_cell.angle_beta   90.00
_cell.angle_gamma   90.00
#
_symmetry.space_group_name_H-M   'P 1'
#
loop_
_entity.id
_entity.type
_entity.pdbx_description
1 polymer ?
#
loop_
_entity_poly.entity_id
_entity_poly.type
_entity_poly.pdbx_seq_one_letter_code
_entity_poly.pdbx_strand_id
1 'polypeptide(L)'
;MTQAHAPQAAGMDSTASPNTLTVPLYRLAHGRTGDKGNRSNISVIAWHPALWPVLLEQVTEEAVARQFAHRAPGRVARHPLPLLHAMNVVIDDVLDGGVNDALNLDSHGKTLSFLLLDMPVRVPAALAPHLAGPAAPD
;
A
#
# COMPACT_ATOMS: atom_id res chain seq x y z
N MET A 1 27.13 -44.41 -42.29
CA MET A 1 26.80 -44.02 -40.90
C MET A 1 27.19 -42.57 -40.73
N THR A 2 26.27 -41.65 -41.00
CA THR A 2 26.49 -40.20 -40.93
C THR A 2 26.07 -39.74 -39.56
N GLN A 3 27.00 -39.31 -38.71
CA GLN A 3 26.68 -38.67 -37.43
C GLN A 3 26.24 -37.23 -37.69
N ALA A 4 25.00 -36.93 -37.29
CA ALA A 4 24.46 -35.58 -37.24
C ALA A 4 25.03 -34.83 -36.02
N HIS A 5 25.58 -33.64 -36.25
CA HIS A 5 25.98 -32.71 -35.20
C HIS A 5 24.73 -31.95 -34.73
N ALA A 6 24.32 -32.17 -33.48
CA ALA A 6 23.20 -31.46 -32.86
C ALA A 6 23.57 -29.99 -32.61
N PRO A 7 22.64 -29.03 -32.77
CA PRO A 7 22.90 -27.64 -32.43
C PRO A 7 22.97 -27.48 -30.90
N GLN A 8 23.98 -26.74 -30.44
CA GLN A 8 24.14 -26.34 -29.05
C GLN A 8 22.99 -25.40 -28.65
N ALA A 9 22.34 -25.74 -27.54
CA ALA A 9 21.29 -24.95 -26.94
C ALA A 9 21.86 -23.57 -26.54
N ALA A 10 21.24 -22.52 -27.09
CA ALA A 10 21.44 -21.15 -26.67
C ALA A 10 21.16 -21.02 -25.16
N GLY A 11 22.05 -20.35 -24.45
CA GLY A 11 21.91 -20.07 -23.03
C GLY A 11 20.59 -19.38 -22.74
N MET A 12 19.85 -19.92 -21.77
CA MET A 12 18.74 -19.23 -21.15
C MET A 12 19.32 -18.06 -20.35
N ASP A 13 19.08 -16.85 -20.84
CA ASP A 13 19.39 -15.61 -20.14
C ASP A 13 18.83 -15.63 -18.72
N SER A 14 19.73 -15.39 -17.77
CA SER A 14 19.47 -15.25 -16.35
C SER A 14 18.36 -14.21 -16.11
N THR A 15 17.23 -14.63 -15.53
CA THR A 15 16.16 -13.75 -15.05
C THR A 15 16.68 -12.90 -13.90
N ALA A 16 17.27 -11.74 -14.21
CA ALA A 16 17.63 -10.74 -13.23
C ALA A 16 16.39 -10.40 -12.40
N SER A 17 16.45 -10.63 -11.08
CA SER A 17 15.37 -10.25 -10.18
C SER A 17 15.04 -8.76 -10.39
N PRO A 18 13.78 -8.38 -10.57
CA PRO A 18 13.44 -6.99 -10.83
C PRO A 18 13.93 -6.12 -9.68
N ASN A 19 14.81 -5.17 -9.99
CA ASN A 19 15.27 -4.17 -9.04
C ASN A 19 14.05 -3.55 -8.34
N THR A 20 14.04 -3.54 -7.01
CA THR A 20 12.91 -3.12 -6.18
C THR A 20 13.36 -2.04 -5.21
N LEU A 21 12.55 -1.00 -5.05
CA LEU A 21 12.78 0.12 -4.14
C LEU A 21 11.73 0.09 -3.03
N THR A 22 12.10 0.42 -1.79
CA THR A 22 11.14 0.63 -0.71
C THR A 22 10.85 2.11 -0.56
N VAL A 23 9.57 2.48 -0.65
CA VAL A 23 9.10 3.86 -0.48
C VAL A 23 7.86 3.90 0.40
N PRO A 24 7.57 5.02 1.07
CA PRO A 24 6.31 5.17 1.80
C PRO A 24 5.11 5.20 0.85
N LEU A 25 3.97 4.70 1.33
CA LEU A 25 2.73 4.55 0.57
C LEU A 25 2.23 5.87 -0.06
N TYR A 26 2.50 7.03 0.56
CA TYR A 26 2.11 8.34 0.01
C TYR A 26 2.71 8.60 -1.38
N ARG A 27 3.83 7.95 -1.73
CA ARG A 27 4.41 8.05 -3.07
C ARG A 27 3.60 7.31 -4.11
N LEU A 28 2.78 6.34 -3.73
CA LEU A 28 1.97 5.54 -4.64
C LEU A 28 0.50 5.98 -4.68
N ALA A 29 0.00 6.51 -3.57
CA ALA A 29 -1.42 6.82 -3.41
C ALA A 29 -1.64 8.08 -2.58
N HIS A 30 -2.79 8.72 -2.80
CA HIS A 30 -3.35 9.63 -1.81
C HIS A 30 -4.40 8.92 -0.97
N GLY A 31 -4.70 9.52 0.19
CA GLY A 31 -5.76 9.03 1.03
C GLY A 31 -6.54 10.13 1.71
N ARG A 32 -7.81 9.82 1.99
CA ARG A 32 -8.71 10.67 2.76
C ARG A 32 -9.38 9.81 3.82
N THR A 33 -9.56 10.38 5.00
CA THR A 33 -10.25 9.71 6.09
C THR A 33 -11.67 10.24 6.28
N GLY A 34 -12.50 9.38 6.85
CA GLY A 34 -13.73 9.75 7.53
C GLY A 34 -13.90 8.90 8.79
N ASP A 35 -14.77 9.36 9.68
CA ASP A 35 -15.06 8.70 10.95
C ASP A 35 -16.55 8.35 11.09
N LYS A 36 -16.83 7.27 11.84
CA LYS A 36 -18.17 6.94 12.30
C LYS A 36 -18.11 6.20 13.64
N GLY A 37 -18.38 6.91 14.74
CA GLY A 37 -18.23 6.33 16.07
C GLY A 37 -16.75 6.07 16.37
N ASN A 38 -16.39 4.86 16.82
CA ASN A 38 -15.00 4.47 17.08
C ASN A 38 -14.29 3.87 15.83
N ARG A 39 -14.89 4.00 14.65
CA ARG A 39 -14.39 3.48 13.38
C ARG A 39 -13.81 4.59 12.52
N SER A 40 -12.67 4.31 11.89
CA SER A 40 -12.14 5.12 10.79
C SER A 40 -12.33 4.40 9.46
N ASN A 41 -12.68 5.14 8.41
CA ASN A 41 -12.56 4.72 7.03
C ASN A 41 -11.46 5.53 6.35
N ILE A 42 -10.61 4.85 5.57
CA ILE A 42 -9.50 5.47 4.86
C ILE A 42 -9.56 5.01 3.40
N SER A 43 -9.83 5.96 2.53
CA SER A 43 -9.65 5.76 1.09
C SER A 43 -8.16 5.77 0.75
N VAL A 44 -7.74 4.84 -0.11
CA VAL A 44 -6.40 4.77 -0.71
C VAL A 44 -6.59 4.73 -2.22
N ILE A 45 -6.16 5.77 -2.92
CA ILE A 45 -6.40 5.97 -4.35
C ILE A 45 -5.05 6.13 -5.04
N ALA A 46 -4.77 5.26 -6.01
CA ALA A 46 -3.49 5.29 -6.72
C ALA A 46 -3.28 6.61 -7.46
N TRP A 47 -2.07 7.15 -7.41
CA TRP A 47 -1.70 8.29 -8.25
C TRP A 47 -1.70 7.97 -9.74
N HIS A 48 -1.45 6.70 -10.08
CA HIS A 48 -1.43 6.20 -11.45
C HIS A 48 -1.93 4.74 -11.50
N PRO A 49 -2.72 4.34 -12.52
CA PRO A 49 -3.24 2.97 -12.64
C PRO A 49 -2.18 1.87 -12.57
N ALA A 50 -0.97 2.11 -13.08
CA ALA A 50 0.14 1.14 -13.04
C ALA A 50 0.60 0.78 -11.62
N LEU A 51 0.29 1.62 -10.62
CA LEU A 51 0.63 1.37 -9.23
C LEU A 51 -0.43 0.52 -8.50
N TRP A 52 -1.62 0.37 -9.08
CA TRP A 52 -2.73 -0.33 -8.46
C TRP A 52 -2.41 -1.79 -8.07
N PRO A 53 -1.72 -2.60 -8.90
CA PRO A 53 -1.36 -3.96 -8.50
C PRO A 53 -0.48 -4.00 -7.23
N VAL A 54 0.44 -3.05 -7.09
CA VAL A 54 1.32 -2.93 -5.91
C VAL A 54 0.52 -2.61 -4.66
N LEU A 55 -0.46 -1.70 -4.77
CA LEU A 55 -1.37 -1.37 -3.68
C LEU A 55 -2.22 -2.57 -3.27
N LEU A 56 -2.79 -3.28 -4.25
CA LEU A 56 -3.63 -4.45 -4.00
C LEU A 56 -2.85 -5.60 -3.35
N GLU A 57 -1.56 -5.75 -3.68
CA GLU A 57 -0.70 -6.77 -3.09
C GLU A 57 -0.31 -6.44 -1.63
N GLN A 58 0.05 -5.18 -1.34
CA GLN A 58 0.73 -4.86 -0.07
C GLN A 58 -0.13 -4.10 0.95
N VAL A 59 -1.17 -3.39 0.52
CA VAL A 59 -2.13 -2.76 1.44
C VAL A 59 -3.16 -3.81 1.85
N THR A 60 -2.72 -4.83 2.60
CA THR A 60 -3.59 -5.90 3.12
C THR A 60 -4.17 -5.54 4.49
N GLU A 61 -5.18 -6.28 4.94
CA GLU A 61 -5.77 -6.08 6.26
C GLU A 61 -4.72 -6.26 7.37
N GLU A 62 -3.82 -7.22 7.22
CA GLU A 62 -2.73 -7.49 8.16
C GLU A 62 -1.65 -6.41 8.14
N ALA A 63 -1.30 -5.89 6.96
CA ALA A 63 -0.33 -4.80 6.83
C ALA A 63 -0.87 -3.52 7.50
N VAL A 64 -2.14 -3.20 7.26
CA VAL A 64 -2.83 -2.10 7.93
C VAL A 64 -2.88 -2.32 9.44
N ALA A 65 -3.33 -3.49 9.91
CA ALA A 65 -3.40 -3.78 11.34
C ALA A 65 -2.04 -3.58 12.04
N ARG A 66 -0.95 -4.00 11.39
CA ARG A 66 0.42 -3.79 11.87
C ARG A 66 0.80 -2.31 11.93
N GLN A 67 0.49 -1.54 10.89
CA GLN A 67 0.75 -0.09 10.86
C GLN A 67 0.00 0.66 11.97
N PHE A 68 -1.18 0.16 12.35
CA PHE A 68 -2.02 0.73 13.40
C PHE A 68 -1.86 0.06 14.77
N ALA A 69 -0.88 -0.83 14.96
CA ALA A 69 -0.79 -1.68 16.16
C ALA A 69 -0.79 -0.90 17.50
N HIS A 70 -0.20 0.29 17.52
CA HIS A 70 -0.17 1.15 18.72
C HIS A 70 -1.56 1.65 19.17
N ARG A 71 -2.58 1.57 18.31
CA ARG A 71 -3.98 1.87 18.61
C ARG A 71 -4.83 0.64 18.90
N ALA A 72 -4.23 -0.56 18.86
CA ALA A 72 -4.92 -1.84 19.12
C ALA A 72 -6.26 -1.99 18.33
N PRO A 73 -6.25 -1.87 16.99
CA PRO A 73 -7.48 -1.91 16.19
C PRO A 73 -8.21 -3.24 16.39
N GLY A 74 -9.53 -3.19 16.55
CA GLY A 74 -10.36 -4.38 16.76
C GLY A 74 -10.52 -5.23 15.51
N ARG A 75 -10.82 -4.60 14.37
CA ARG A 75 -10.97 -5.27 13.07
C ARG A 75 -10.53 -4.35 11.93
N VAL A 76 -9.84 -4.91 10.95
CA VAL A 76 -9.57 -4.25 9.67
C VAL A 76 -10.36 -4.94 8.57
N ALA A 77 -10.98 -4.16 7.69
CA ALA A 77 -11.61 -4.63 6.46
C ALA A 77 -11.10 -3.85 5.26
N ARG A 78 -10.80 -4.56 4.17
CA ARG A 78 -10.40 -3.96 2.90
C ARG A 78 -11.46 -4.14 1.84
N HIS A 79 -11.80 -3.05 1.15
CA HIS A 79 -12.78 -3.02 0.07
C HIS A 79 -12.15 -2.46 -1.21
N PRO A 80 -11.63 -3.31 -2.11
CA PRO A 80 -11.08 -2.88 -3.39
C PRO A 80 -12.17 -2.32 -4.33
N LEU A 81 -11.80 -1.30 -5.10
CA LEU A 81 -12.61 -0.64 -6.12
C LEU A 81 -11.79 -0.59 -7.44
N PRO A 82 -11.65 -1.73 -8.17
CA PRO A 82 -10.68 -1.85 -9.24
C PRO A 82 -10.86 -0.84 -10.39
N LEU A 83 -12.10 -0.49 -10.73
CA LEU A 83 -12.41 0.48 -11.79
C LEU A 83 -11.94 1.90 -11.46
N LEU A 84 -11.72 2.20 -10.18
CA LEU A 84 -11.23 3.48 -9.70
C LEU A 84 -9.75 3.43 -9.30
N HIS A 85 -9.10 2.26 -9.42
CA HIS A 85 -7.74 2.03 -8.92
C HIS A 85 -7.58 2.46 -7.45
N ALA A 86 -8.59 2.14 -6.66
CA ALA A 86 -8.72 2.59 -5.28
C ALA A 86 -9.18 1.45 -4.36
N MET A 87 -9.05 1.65 -3.06
CA MET A 87 -9.70 0.82 -2.04
C MET A 87 -10.15 1.68 -0.87
N ASN A 88 -11.15 1.19 -0.14
CA ASN A 88 -11.51 1.71 1.16
C ASN A 88 -11.08 0.71 2.24
N VAL A 89 -10.33 1.20 3.23
CA VAL A 89 -9.90 0.45 4.40
C VAL A 89 -10.73 0.91 5.58
N VAL A 90 -11.43 0.00 6.23
CA VAL A 90 -12.24 0.27 7.42
C VAL A 90 -11.53 -0.32 8.62
N ILE A 91 -11.29 0.49 9.65
CA ILE A 91 -10.60 0.09 10.87
C ILE A 91 -11.53 0.38 12.05
N ASP A 92 -11.95 -0.69 12.72
CA ASP A 92 -12.73 -0.66 13.94
C ASP A 92 -11.84 -0.43 15.17
N ASP A 93 -12.40 0.26 16.16
CA ASP A 93 -11.79 0.53 17.46
C ASP A 93 -10.41 1.22 17.40
N VAL A 94 -10.31 2.26 16.58
CA VAL A 94 -9.04 2.95 16.28
C VAL A 94 -9.02 4.42 16.69
N LEU A 95 -10.10 4.91 17.30
CA LEU A 95 -10.28 6.31 17.69
C LEU A 95 -10.33 6.49 19.22
N ASP A 96 -9.81 5.53 19.99
CA ASP A 96 -9.79 5.53 21.47
C ASP A 96 -11.16 5.78 22.12
N GLY A 97 -12.22 5.17 21.59
CA GLY A 97 -13.60 5.34 22.05
C GLY A 97 -14.43 6.28 21.16
N GLY A 98 -13.78 6.99 20.23
CA GLY A 98 -14.44 7.92 19.31
C GLY A 98 -14.70 9.30 19.92
N VAL A 99 -15.28 10.20 19.12
CA VAL A 99 -15.35 11.66 19.40
C VAL A 99 -15.82 12.04 20.81
N ASN A 100 -16.74 11.28 21.40
CA ASN A 100 -17.33 11.61 22.70
C ASN A 100 -16.48 11.16 23.90
N ASP A 101 -15.61 10.16 23.70
CA ASP A 101 -14.83 9.52 24.79
C ASP A 101 -13.31 9.60 24.57
N ALA A 102 -12.86 10.06 23.38
CA ALA A 102 -11.46 10.13 23.01
C ALA A 102 -10.72 11.24 23.78
N LEU A 103 -9.63 10.84 24.45
CA LEU A 103 -8.66 11.76 25.06
C LEU A 103 -7.50 12.12 24.10
N ASN A 104 -7.52 11.59 22.87
CA ASN A 104 -6.50 11.85 21.87
C ASN A 104 -6.74 13.19 21.13
N LEU A 105 -5.67 13.76 20.57
CA LEU A 105 -5.70 15.06 19.87
C LEU A 105 -6.42 15.02 18.52
N ASP A 106 -6.64 13.83 17.95
CA ASP A 106 -7.27 13.62 16.65
C ASP A 106 -8.47 12.67 16.78
N SER A 107 -9.44 13.08 17.58
CA SER A 107 -10.62 12.27 17.94
C SER A 107 -11.51 11.93 16.74
N HIS A 108 -11.42 12.72 15.68
CA HIS A 108 -12.06 12.48 14.38
C HIS A 108 -11.19 11.68 13.40
N GLY A 109 -9.96 11.36 13.76
CA GLY A 109 -9.06 10.56 12.94
C GLY A 109 -8.70 11.18 11.59
N LYS A 110 -8.67 12.51 11.48
CA LYS A 110 -8.37 13.21 10.22
C LYS A 110 -6.94 12.97 9.75
N THR A 111 -6.04 12.73 10.69
CA THR A 111 -4.62 12.49 10.43
C THR A 111 -4.30 11.02 10.17
N LEU A 112 -5.25 10.10 10.39
CA LEU A 112 -4.98 8.65 10.30
C LEU A 112 -4.64 8.19 8.88
N SER A 113 -5.05 8.93 7.85
CA SER A 113 -4.60 8.65 6.48
C SER A 113 -3.09 8.82 6.39
N PHE A 114 -2.50 9.83 7.01
CA PHE A 114 -1.05 10.03 6.97
C PHE A 114 -0.31 8.89 7.66
N LEU A 115 -0.84 8.37 8.77
CA LEU A 115 -0.28 7.18 9.40
C LEU A 115 -0.30 5.96 8.46
N LEU A 116 -1.41 5.72 7.76
CA LEU A 116 -1.47 4.64 6.77
C LEU A 116 -0.53 4.91 5.59
N LEU A 117 -0.50 6.15 5.10
CA LEU A 117 0.30 6.57 3.96
C LEU A 117 1.81 6.59 4.24
N ASP A 118 2.22 6.49 5.50
CA ASP A 118 3.63 6.30 5.89
C ASP A 118 4.07 4.82 5.85
N MET A 119 3.13 3.88 5.63
CA MET A 119 3.45 2.45 5.54
C MET A 119 4.49 2.19 4.42
N PRO A 120 5.58 1.44 4.69
CA PRO A 120 6.58 1.12 3.68
C PRO A 120 6.03 0.12 2.65
N VAL A 121 6.28 0.39 1.37
CA VAL A 121 5.84 -0.42 0.24
C VAL A 121 7.02 -0.72 -0.67
N ARG A 122 7.16 -1.98 -1.09
CA ARG A 122 8.16 -2.42 -2.06
C ARG A 122 7.64 -2.23 -3.48
N VAL A 123 8.39 -1.52 -4.31
CA VAL A 123 7.95 -1.12 -5.66
C VAL A 123 9.00 -1.53 -6.68
N PRO A 124 8.63 -2.23 -7.77
CA PRO A 124 9.53 -2.42 -8.89
C PRO A 124 10.09 -1.09 -9.39
N ALA A 125 11.42 -1.00 -9.56
CA ALA A 125 12.09 0.23 -9.99
C ALA A 125 11.55 0.76 -11.33
N ALA A 126 11.02 -0.12 -12.19
CA ALA A 126 10.35 0.24 -13.43
C ALA A 126 9.11 1.14 -13.25
N LEU A 127 8.47 1.12 -12.07
CA LEU A 127 7.32 1.98 -11.75
C LEU A 127 7.72 3.33 -11.14
N ALA A 128 9.02 3.59 -10.94
CA ALA A 128 9.51 4.86 -10.37
C ALA A 128 8.98 6.13 -11.07
N PRO A 129 8.81 6.18 -12.41
CA PRO A 129 8.25 7.35 -13.10
C PRO A 129 6.81 7.70 -12.71
N HIS A 130 6.07 6.78 -12.09
CA HIS A 130 4.70 7.01 -11.65
C HIS A 130 4.59 7.46 -10.19
N LEU A 131 5.69 7.45 -9.44
CA LEU A 131 5.69 7.83 -8.02
C LEU A 131 5.53 9.35 -7.85
N ALA A 132 4.74 9.76 -6.87
CA ALA A 132 4.61 11.15 -6.49
C ALA A 132 5.82 11.64 -5.67
N GLY A 133 6.09 12.94 -5.79
CA GLY A 133 7.18 13.62 -5.08
C GLY A 133 8.57 13.32 -5.65
N PRO A 134 9.60 14.06 -5.18
CA PRO A 134 10.97 13.88 -5.64
C PRO A 134 11.48 12.47 -5.32
N ALA A 135 12.45 11.98 -6.09
CA ALA A 135 13.24 10.83 -5.68
C ALA A 135 13.80 11.09 -4.26
N ALA A 136 13.91 10.03 -3.45
CA ALA A 136 14.49 10.18 -2.12
C ALA A 136 15.88 10.82 -2.26
N PRO A 137 16.25 11.78 -1.40
CA PRO A 137 17.61 12.33 -1.43
C PRO A 137 18.61 11.19 -1.20
N ASP A 138 19.72 11.24 -1.96
CA ASP A 138 20.85 10.30 -1.86
C ASP A 138 21.50 10.29 -0.46
#